data_AF-A0A9Q3V6F1-F1
#
_entry.id   AF-A0A9Q3V6F1-F1
#
_cell.length_a   1.000
_cell.length_b   1.000
_cell.length_c   1.000
_cell.angle_alpha   90.00
_cell.angle_beta   90.00
_cell.angle_gamma   90.00
#
_symmetry.space_group_name_H-M   'P 1'
#
loop_
_entity.id
_entity.type
_entity.pdbx_description
1 polymer ?
#
loop_
_entity_poly.entity_id
_entity_poly.type
_entity_poly.pdbx_seq_one_letter_code
_entity_poly.pdbx_strand_id
1 'polypeptide(L)'
;MAKNIGILASISWNSNSWQDQATPSDIAKSNFDYVKANGWMHEDLNFGHRKYPLEENGTYIAYTPQFNTLPSLEESKYVGIVFLKSFNYHKNKNFIVGCYAFPDIGRFVRSADEEKYNVYDFGNIRATPENIILFSTPMPITDEICSIKGYLPKGKKLGKMGYNYLEYSNVLKILDEATRLNRDKNLDSIKYKFLTDGRYKF
;
A
#
# COMPACT_ATOMS: atom_id res chain seq x y z
N MET A 1 15.08 19.37 -0.31
CA MET A 1 13.63 19.19 -0.09
C MET A 1 13.23 17.85 -0.64
N ALA A 2 12.82 16.95 0.25
CA ALA A 2 12.25 15.69 -0.17
C ALA A 2 10.83 15.96 -0.73
N LYS A 3 10.70 16.07 -2.04
CA LYS A 3 9.41 16.41 -2.68
C LYS A 3 8.33 15.34 -2.40
N ASN A 4 8.74 14.07 -2.33
CA ASN A 4 7.83 12.95 -2.18
C ASN A 4 8.22 12.12 -0.96
N ILE A 5 7.34 12.11 0.03
CA ILE A 5 7.48 11.36 1.28
C ILE A 5 6.59 10.12 1.29
N GLY A 6 5.48 10.15 0.55
CA GLY A 6 4.59 9.02 0.42
C GLY A 6 4.26 8.67 -1.02
N ILE A 7 3.78 7.45 -1.21
CA ILE A 7 3.17 6.99 -2.45
C ILE A 7 1.78 6.46 -2.14
N LEU A 8 0.79 6.81 -2.96
CA LEU A 8 -0.51 6.17 -2.99
C LEU A 8 -0.57 5.24 -4.20
N ALA A 9 -0.39 3.94 -3.97
CA ALA A 9 -0.37 2.90 -4.99
C ALA A 9 -1.68 2.09 -4.99
N SER A 10 -2.06 1.56 -6.15
CA SER A 10 -3.32 0.81 -6.31
C SER A 10 -3.10 -0.69 -6.29
N ILE A 11 -4.02 -1.41 -5.66
CA ILE A 11 -4.14 -2.87 -5.66
C ILE A 11 -5.58 -3.27 -5.99
N SER A 12 -5.77 -4.47 -6.53
CA SER A 12 -7.10 -5.05 -6.80
C SER A 12 -7.89 -5.22 -5.51
N TRP A 13 -9.22 -5.25 -5.58
CA TRP A 13 -10.04 -5.54 -4.39
C TRP A 13 -9.99 -7.02 -4.06
N ASN A 14 -9.79 -7.34 -2.78
CA ASN A 14 -9.77 -8.71 -2.28
C ASN A 14 -10.67 -8.80 -1.04
N SER A 15 -11.76 -9.55 -1.15
CA SER A 15 -12.71 -9.71 -0.06
C SER A 15 -12.17 -10.52 1.13
N ASN A 16 -11.06 -11.26 0.93
CA ASN A 16 -10.31 -11.97 1.97
C ASN A 16 -9.19 -11.12 2.58
N SER A 17 -9.42 -9.80 2.68
CA SER A 17 -8.53 -8.85 3.35
C SER A 17 -7.10 -8.81 2.80
N TRP A 18 -6.89 -9.22 1.54
CA TRP A 18 -5.57 -9.33 0.92
C TRP A 18 -4.59 -10.19 1.75
N GLN A 19 -5.13 -11.23 2.40
CA GLN A 19 -4.37 -12.23 3.16
C GLN A 19 -4.59 -13.66 2.64
N ASP A 20 -5.42 -13.80 1.60
CA ASP A 20 -5.71 -15.06 0.94
C ASP A 20 -6.21 -14.79 -0.48
N GLN A 21 -6.35 -15.86 -1.28
CA GLN A 21 -6.79 -15.77 -2.67
C GLN A 21 -8.12 -15.03 -2.78
N ALA A 22 -8.24 -14.11 -3.74
CA ALA A 22 -9.51 -13.40 -3.92
C ALA A 22 -10.60 -14.30 -4.51
N THR A 23 -11.85 -13.91 -4.28
CA THR A 23 -12.99 -14.65 -4.81
C THR A 23 -13.08 -14.54 -6.33
N PRO A 24 -13.75 -15.47 -7.03
CA PRO A 24 -14.01 -15.33 -8.46
C PRO A 24 -14.72 -14.01 -8.81
N SER A 25 -15.60 -13.51 -7.94
CA SER A 25 -16.26 -12.22 -8.14
C SER A 25 -15.29 -11.05 -8.02
N ASP A 26 -14.33 -11.11 -7.09
CA ASP A 26 -13.31 -10.08 -6.93
C ASP A 26 -12.46 -9.97 -8.22
N ILE A 27 -12.02 -11.12 -8.75
CA ILE A 27 -11.23 -11.21 -9.98
C ILE A 27 -12.02 -10.62 -11.15
N ALA A 28 -13.25 -11.08 -11.38
CA ALA A 28 -14.09 -10.65 -12.49
C ALA A 28 -14.43 -9.14 -12.46
N LYS A 29 -14.45 -8.53 -11.27
CA LYS A 29 -14.73 -7.11 -11.06
C LYS A 29 -13.48 -6.25 -10.85
N SER A 30 -12.28 -6.82 -11.03
CA SER A 30 -11.04 -6.08 -10.87
C SER A 30 -10.94 -4.92 -11.87
N ASN A 31 -10.41 -3.80 -11.38
CA ASN A 31 -10.07 -2.63 -12.18
C ASN A 31 -8.73 -2.79 -12.93
N PHE A 32 -8.07 -3.95 -12.81
CA PHE A 32 -6.86 -4.30 -13.55
C PHE A 32 -7.17 -5.37 -14.58
N ASP A 33 -7.02 -5.04 -15.87
CA ASP A 33 -7.29 -5.98 -16.97
C ASP A 33 -6.38 -7.21 -16.92
N TYR A 34 -5.14 -7.03 -16.48
CA TYR A 34 -4.21 -8.13 -16.28
C TYR A 34 -4.73 -9.16 -15.26
N VAL A 35 -5.34 -8.72 -14.16
CA VAL A 35 -5.90 -9.62 -13.12
C VAL A 35 -7.12 -10.36 -13.66
N LYS A 36 -7.95 -9.71 -14.48
CA LYS A 36 -9.05 -10.39 -15.17
C LYS A 36 -8.56 -11.44 -16.16
N ALA A 37 -7.46 -11.17 -16.87
CA ALA A 37 -6.93 -12.03 -17.92
C ALA A 37 -6.11 -13.23 -17.39
N ASN A 38 -5.36 -13.04 -16.31
CA ASN A 38 -4.41 -14.05 -15.80
C ASN A 38 -4.85 -14.67 -14.46
N GLY A 39 -6.00 -14.24 -13.91
CA GLY A 39 -6.43 -14.61 -12.57
C GLY A 39 -5.78 -13.75 -11.48
N TRP A 40 -5.92 -14.19 -10.24
CA TRP A 40 -5.40 -13.47 -9.08
C TRP A 40 -3.87 -13.59 -8.99
N MET A 41 -3.19 -12.50 -8.60
CA MET A 41 -1.73 -12.44 -8.44
C MET A 41 -1.33 -12.39 -6.94
N HIS A 42 -0.02 -12.23 -6.68
CA HIS A 42 0.68 -12.00 -5.40
C HIS A 42 0.03 -10.99 -4.41
N GLU A 43 -1.06 -10.32 -4.78
CA GLU A 43 -1.79 -9.35 -3.95
C GLU A 43 -2.53 -10.02 -2.77
N ASP A 44 -2.74 -11.34 -2.80
CA ASP A 44 -3.22 -12.15 -1.67
C ASP A 44 -2.22 -12.23 -0.51
N LEU A 45 -0.96 -11.90 -0.77
CA LEU A 45 0.09 -11.88 0.25
C LEU A 45 0.23 -10.49 0.89
N ASN A 46 -0.39 -9.43 0.37
CA ASN A 46 -0.11 -8.04 0.76
C ASN A 46 -0.30 -7.68 2.23
N PHE A 47 -1.05 -8.44 3.03
CA PHE A 47 -1.07 -8.26 4.49
C PHE A 47 -0.94 -9.59 5.24
N GLY A 48 -0.35 -10.59 4.58
CA GLY A 48 -0.17 -11.95 5.11
C GLY A 48 0.99 -12.15 6.07
N HIS A 49 1.71 -11.08 6.46
CA HIS A 49 2.92 -11.12 7.30
C HIS A 49 2.74 -11.76 8.70
N ARG A 50 1.49 -12.02 9.13
CA ARG A 50 1.18 -12.76 10.36
C ARG A 50 0.87 -14.23 10.15
N LYS A 51 0.68 -14.64 8.88
CA LYS A 51 0.28 -16.00 8.48
C LYS A 51 1.42 -16.75 7.81
N TYR A 52 2.23 -16.05 7.03
CA TYR A 52 3.31 -16.63 6.24
C TYR A 52 4.67 -16.21 6.78
N PRO A 53 5.73 -17.00 6.51
CA PRO A 53 7.06 -16.71 7.00
C PRO A 53 7.62 -15.39 6.46
N LEU A 54 8.57 -14.84 7.22
CA LEU A 54 9.37 -13.70 6.82
C LEU A 54 10.59 -14.19 6.03
N GLU A 55 11.21 -13.28 5.28
CA GLU A 55 12.52 -13.53 4.68
C GLU A 55 13.61 -13.56 5.77
N GLU A 56 14.79 -14.10 5.44
CA GLU A 56 15.92 -14.24 6.40
C GLU A 56 16.32 -12.92 7.08
N ASN A 57 16.14 -11.79 6.39
CA ASN A 57 16.44 -10.46 6.92
C ASN A 57 15.33 -9.88 7.82
N GLY A 58 14.31 -10.67 8.16
CA GLY A 58 13.18 -10.27 9.01
C GLY A 58 12.15 -9.38 8.31
N THR A 59 12.20 -9.23 6.99
CA THR A 59 11.21 -8.45 6.23
C THR A 59 10.14 -9.35 5.63
N TYR A 60 8.98 -8.77 5.35
CA TYR A 60 7.93 -9.40 4.58
C TYR A 60 7.75 -8.72 3.24
N ILE A 61 7.72 -9.52 2.17
CA ILE A 61 7.57 -9.06 0.79
C ILE A 61 6.09 -9.01 0.41
N ALA A 62 5.70 -7.98 -0.34
CA ALA A 62 4.37 -7.77 -0.90
C ALA A 62 4.47 -7.22 -2.33
N TYR A 63 3.31 -7.07 -2.97
CA TYR A 63 3.20 -6.75 -4.38
C TYR A 63 2.06 -5.78 -4.69
N THR A 64 2.36 -4.73 -5.45
CA THR A 64 1.35 -3.91 -6.12
C THR A 64 1.55 -3.95 -7.63
N PRO A 65 0.48 -4.17 -8.43
CA PRO A 65 0.58 -4.15 -9.89
C PRO A 65 1.15 -2.83 -10.44
N GLN A 66 0.97 -1.71 -9.71
CA GLN A 66 1.46 -0.42 -10.14
C GLN A 66 2.99 -0.29 -10.09
N PHE A 67 3.68 -1.13 -9.32
CA PHE A 67 5.14 -1.17 -9.25
C PHE A 67 5.78 -2.16 -10.22
N ASN A 68 5.00 -2.74 -11.14
CA ASN A 68 5.59 -3.38 -12.33
C ASN A 68 6.40 -2.37 -13.17
N THR A 69 6.02 -1.10 -13.09
CA THR A 69 6.89 0.03 -13.44
C THR A 69 7.29 0.76 -12.16
N LEU A 70 8.45 0.43 -11.62
CA LEU A 70 8.95 1.00 -10.37
C LEU A 70 9.01 2.54 -10.42
N PRO A 71 8.80 3.22 -9.29
CA PRO A 71 9.05 4.65 -9.20
C PRO A 71 10.51 4.96 -9.45
N SER A 72 10.76 6.03 -10.22
CA SER A 72 12.12 6.51 -10.49
C SER A 72 12.85 6.80 -9.18
N LEU A 73 14.13 6.41 -9.10
CA LEU A 73 14.95 6.57 -7.89
C LEU A 73 14.92 8.00 -7.32
N GLU A 74 14.97 9.02 -8.19
CA GLU A 74 14.92 10.43 -7.75
C GLU A 74 13.62 10.81 -7.05
N GLU A 75 12.50 10.24 -7.48
CA GLU A 75 11.17 10.52 -6.92
C GLU A 75 10.85 9.61 -5.72
N SER A 76 11.54 8.48 -5.56
CA SER A 76 11.31 7.51 -4.47
C SER A 76 12.34 7.52 -3.36
N LYS A 77 13.49 8.19 -3.51
CA LYS A 77 14.61 8.17 -2.54
C LYS A 77 14.29 8.59 -1.11
N TYR A 78 13.20 9.33 -0.89
CA TYR A 78 12.75 9.78 0.43
C TYR A 78 11.40 9.21 0.84
N VAL A 79 10.85 8.26 0.07
CA VAL A 79 9.56 7.65 0.38
C VAL A 79 9.68 6.90 1.69
N GLY A 80 8.99 7.41 2.71
CA GLY A 80 8.89 6.77 4.02
C GLY A 80 7.62 5.94 4.16
N ILE A 81 6.67 6.01 3.22
CA ILE A 81 5.42 5.25 3.30
C ILE A 81 4.78 5.00 1.94
N VAL A 82 4.26 3.79 1.74
CA VAL A 82 3.39 3.45 0.62
C VAL A 82 2.02 3.09 1.17
N PHE A 83 1.01 3.91 0.84
CA PHE A 83 -0.38 3.61 1.07
C PHE A 83 -0.93 2.77 -0.08
N LEU A 84 -1.63 1.68 0.25
CA LEU A 84 -2.30 0.85 -0.75
C LEU A 84 -3.77 1.23 -0.80
N LYS A 85 -4.24 1.63 -1.99
CA LYS A 85 -5.65 1.88 -2.28
C LYS A 85 -6.25 0.79 -3.13
N SER A 86 -7.53 0.50 -2.90
CA SER A 86 -8.28 -0.47 -3.68
C SER A 86 -9.67 0.05 -4.01
N PHE A 87 -10.13 -0.26 -5.21
CA PHE A 87 -11.49 0.06 -5.66
C PHE A 87 -12.47 -1.01 -5.21
N ASN A 88 -13.30 -0.70 -4.22
CA ASN A 88 -14.35 -1.60 -3.76
C ASN A 88 -15.56 -1.52 -4.70
N TYR A 89 -15.77 -2.55 -5.50
CA TYR A 89 -16.86 -2.61 -6.47
C TYR A 89 -18.26 -2.75 -5.82
N HIS A 90 -18.35 -3.30 -4.61
CA HIS A 90 -19.64 -3.36 -3.88
C HIS A 90 -20.12 -1.96 -3.48
N LYS A 91 -19.18 -1.05 -3.16
CA LYS A 91 -19.46 0.32 -2.74
C LYS A 91 -19.23 1.36 -3.83
N ASN A 92 -18.78 0.93 -5.01
CA ASN A 92 -18.41 1.77 -6.15
C ASN A 92 -17.48 2.95 -5.77
N LYS A 93 -16.47 2.71 -4.93
CA LYS A 93 -15.52 3.75 -4.49
C LYS A 93 -14.16 3.19 -4.07
N ASN A 94 -13.14 4.05 -4.13
CA ASN A 94 -11.80 3.71 -3.65
C ASN A 94 -11.68 3.88 -2.14
N PHE A 95 -10.83 3.05 -1.55
CA PHE A 95 -10.43 3.11 -0.15
C PHE A 95 -8.93 2.96 -0.04
N ILE A 96 -8.29 3.66 0.89
CA ILE A 96 -6.98 3.24 1.41
C ILE A 96 -7.23 2.09 2.38
N VAL A 97 -6.61 0.95 2.11
CA VAL A 97 -6.86 -0.30 2.83
C VAL A 97 -5.74 -0.64 3.80
N GLY A 98 -4.57 -0.03 3.64
CA GLY A 98 -3.44 -0.23 4.53
C GLY A 98 -2.20 0.49 4.04
N CYS A 99 -1.08 0.24 4.69
CA CYS A 99 0.21 0.84 4.32
C CYS A 99 1.40 -0.05 4.68
N TYR A 100 2.51 0.32 4.03
CA TYR A 100 3.87 -0.13 4.30
C TYR A 100 4.68 1.10 4.68
N ALA A 101 5.04 1.23 5.95
CA ALA A 101 5.92 2.30 6.43
C ALA A 101 7.39 1.89 6.32
N PHE A 102 8.25 2.88 6.13
CA PHE A 102 9.69 2.75 5.91
C PHE A 102 10.06 1.60 4.97
N PRO A 103 9.42 1.47 3.79
CA PRO A 103 9.58 0.30 2.96
C PRO A 103 10.86 0.36 2.11
N ASP A 104 11.36 -0.81 1.74
CA ASP A 104 12.18 -0.93 0.53
C ASP A 104 11.25 -1.14 -0.67
N ILE A 105 11.50 -0.40 -1.76
CA ILE A 105 10.78 -0.52 -3.04
C ILE A 105 11.78 -1.02 -4.08
N GLY A 106 11.43 -2.09 -4.79
CA GLY A 106 12.36 -2.75 -5.71
C GLY A 106 11.76 -4.01 -6.32
N ARG A 107 12.58 -4.95 -6.77
CA ARG A 107 12.16 -6.31 -7.07
C ARG A 107 12.84 -7.24 -6.06
N PHE A 108 12.05 -7.98 -5.29
CA PHE A 108 12.53 -8.85 -4.23
C PHE A 108 12.08 -10.27 -4.52
N VAL A 109 13.02 -11.20 -4.64
CA VAL A 109 12.75 -12.63 -4.76
C VAL A 109 12.59 -13.19 -3.34
N ARG A 110 11.62 -14.08 -3.16
CA ARG A 110 11.37 -14.77 -1.90
C ARG A 110 12.36 -15.92 -1.74
N SER A 111 12.82 -16.08 -0.51
CA SER A 111 13.77 -17.10 -0.07
C SER A 111 13.19 -18.01 1.00
N ALA A 112 12.15 -17.56 1.71
CA ALA A 112 11.46 -18.35 2.71
C ALA A 112 10.78 -19.59 2.11
N ASP A 113 10.86 -20.71 2.84
CA ASP A 113 10.24 -21.98 2.46
C ASP A 113 8.74 -21.97 2.78
N GLU A 114 7.92 -21.73 1.75
CA GLU A 114 6.45 -21.71 1.83
C GLU A 114 5.87 -22.09 0.47
N GLU A 115 4.91 -23.01 0.45
CA GLU A 115 4.36 -23.57 -0.79
C GLU A 115 3.74 -22.47 -1.68
N LYS A 116 3.02 -21.51 -1.09
CA LYS A 116 2.46 -20.38 -1.84
C LYS A 116 3.53 -19.53 -2.54
N TYR A 117 4.77 -19.53 -2.04
CA TYR A 117 5.87 -18.75 -2.62
C TYR A 117 6.47 -19.41 -3.86
N ASN A 118 6.19 -20.70 -4.11
CA ASN A 118 6.52 -21.34 -5.38
C ASN A 118 5.71 -20.76 -6.56
N VAL A 119 4.50 -20.28 -6.29
CA VAL A 119 3.64 -19.59 -7.27
C VAL A 119 3.93 -18.09 -7.27
N TYR A 120 4.22 -17.53 -6.09
CA TYR A 120 4.36 -16.11 -5.86
C TYR A 120 5.78 -15.71 -5.40
N ASP A 121 6.76 -16.09 -6.19
CA ASP A 121 8.20 -16.08 -5.88
C ASP A 121 8.85 -14.69 -5.77
N PHE A 122 8.12 -13.61 -6.06
CA PHE A 122 8.64 -12.26 -5.90
C PHE A 122 7.59 -11.25 -5.41
N GLY A 123 8.06 -10.07 -5.06
CA GLY A 123 7.24 -8.88 -4.85
C GLY A 123 8.02 -7.61 -5.15
N ASN A 124 7.38 -6.47 -4.93
CA ASN A 124 7.95 -5.16 -5.28
C ASN A 124 7.93 -4.10 -4.18
N ILE A 125 7.51 -4.50 -2.98
CA ILE A 125 7.63 -3.72 -1.77
C ILE A 125 7.92 -4.67 -0.61
N ARG A 126 8.76 -4.28 0.33
CA ARG A 126 8.95 -5.02 1.58
C ARG A 126 9.16 -4.09 2.76
N ALA A 127 8.79 -4.55 3.94
CA ALA A 127 9.04 -3.86 5.19
C ALA A 127 9.14 -4.88 6.34
N THR A 128 9.61 -4.45 7.50
CA THR A 128 9.48 -5.25 8.72
C THR A 128 8.02 -5.33 9.16
N PRO A 129 7.56 -6.44 9.78
CA PRO A 129 6.16 -6.67 10.11
C PRO A 129 5.49 -5.56 10.91
N GLU A 130 6.20 -4.93 11.85
CA GLU A 130 5.68 -3.82 12.66
C GLU A 130 5.39 -2.55 11.84
N ASN A 131 5.90 -2.46 10.62
CA ASN A 131 5.66 -1.36 9.71
C ASN A 131 4.61 -1.68 8.62
N ILE A 132 3.95 -2.84 8.69
CA ILE A 132 2.91 -3.28 7.75
C ILE A 132 1.55 -3.24 8.43
N ILE A 133 0.66 -2.38 7.97
CA ILE A 133 -0.65 -2.16 8.60
C ILE A 133 -1.77 -2.44 7.58
N LEU A 134 -2.63 -3.39 7.89
CA LEU A 134 -3.96 -3.51 7.27
C LEU A 134 -4.96 -2.71 8.12
N PHE A 135 -5.72 -1.81 7.49
CA PHE A 135 -6.74 -1.03 8.19
C PHE A 135 -7.99 -1.88 8.44
N SER A 136 -8.32 -2.06 9.72
CA SER A 136 -9.60 -2.64 10.18
C SER A 136 -10.83 -1.91 9.60
N THR A 137 -10.71 -0.58 9.46
CA THR A 137 -11.68 0.30 8.81
C THR A 137 -10.99 1.02 7.65
N PRO A 138 -11.15 0.52 6.41
CA PRO A 138 -10.59 1.16 5.23
C PRO A 138 -11.07 2.62 5.11
N MET A 139 -10.15 3.51 4.78
CA MET A 139 -10.42 4.96 4.70
C MET A 139 -10.93 5.32 3.30
N PRO A 140 -12.15 5.88 3.14
CA PRO A 140 -12.64 6.29 1.83
C PRO A 140 -11.74 7.33 1.18
N ILE A 141 -11.47 7.19 -0.11
CA ILE A 141 -10.69 8.16 -0.88
C ILE A 141 -11.32 8.37 -2.26
N THR A 142 -11.85 9.57 -2.49
CA THR A 142 -12.44 10.01 -3.77
C THR A 142 -11.83 11.36 -4.14
N ASP A 143 -11.97 11.81 -5.39
CA ASP A 143 -11.46 13.13 -5.79
C ASP A 143 -12.08 14.26 -4.94
N GLU A 144 -13.36 14.13 -4.58
CA GLU A 144 -14.06 15.04 -3.66
C GLU A 144 -13.41 15.06 -2.27
N ILE A 145 -13.21 13.87 -1.67
CA ILE A 145 -12.56 13.76 -0.36
C ILE A 145 -11.14 14.32 -0.40
N CYS A 146 -10.37 14.01 -1.45
CA CYS A 146 -9.03 14.53 -1.64
C CYS A 146 -9.00 16.05 -1.73
N SER A 147 -9.97 16.67 -2.41
CA SER A 147 -10.11 18.12 -2.52
C SER A 147 -10.40 18.77 -1.16
N ILE A 148 -11.33 18.20 -0.39
CA ILE A 148 -11.76 18.74 0.91
C ILE A 148 -10.68 18.53 1.99
N LYS A 149 -10.10 17.32 2.05
CA LYS A 149 -9.19 16.92 3.12
C LYS A 149 -7.73 17.16 2.79
N GLY A 150 -7.39 17.40 1.52
CA GLY A 150 -6.01 17.59 1.08
C GLY A 150 -5.15 16.33 1.19
N TYR A 151 -5.73 15.16 0.89
CA TYR A 151 -5.00 13.88 0.87
C TYR A 151 -4.07 13.71 -0.33
N LEU A 152 -4.25 14.55 -1.37
CA LEU A 152 -3.35 14.60 -2.52
C LEU A 152 -2.72 16.00 -2.65
N PRO A 153 -1.56 16.12 -3.31
CA PRO A 153 -1.01 17.42 -3.66
C PRO A 153 -1.99 18.26 -4.50
N LYS A 154 -1.91 19.58 -4.39
CA LYS A 154 -2.83 20.51 -5.06
C LYS A 154 -2.85 20.26 -6.57
N GLY A 155 -4.05 20.16 -7.13
CA GLY A 155 -4.26 19.93 -8.57
C GLY A 155 -4.06 18.49 -9.05
N LYS A 156 -3.67 17.56 -8.16
CA LYS A 156 -3.63 16.13 -8.49
C LYS A 156 -5.00 15.49 -8.29
N LYS A 157 -5.33 14.55 -9.18
CA LYS A 157 -6.50 13.67 -9.08
C LYS A 157 -6.05 12.27 -8.70
N LEU A 158 -6.97 11.45 -8.20
CA LEU A 158 -6.70 10.04 -7.96
C LEU A 158 -6.31 9.37 -9.29
N GLY A 159 -5.10 8.82 -9.31
CA GLY A 159 -4.60 8.09 -10.48
C GLY A 159 -5.54 6.93 -10.83
N LYS A 160 -6.04 6.94 -12.08
CA LYS A 160 -6.67 5.77 -12.71
C LYS A 160 -5.61 4.77 -13.18
N MET A 161 -4.50 5.27 -13.71
CA MET A 161 -3.31 4.52 -14.10
C MET A 161 -2.08 5.28 -13.58
N GLY A 162 -1.29 4.66 -12.70
CA GLY A 162 -0.18 5.30 -11.98
C GLY A 162 -0.48 5.56 -10.49
N TYR A 163 0.59 5.69 -9.70
CA TYR A 163 0.53 6.06 -8.30
C TYR A 163 0.64 7.59 -8.14
N ASN A 164 0.15 8.11 -7.01
CA ASN A 164 0.33 9.52 -6.67
C ASN A 164 1.49 9.65 -5.68
N TYR A 165 2.45 10.52 -5.98
CA TYR A 165 3.41 10.97 -4.97
C TYR A 165 2.75 11.95 -4.01
N LEU A 166 3.13 11.85 -2.75
CA LEU A 166 2.55 12.59 -1.63
C LEU A 166 3.65 13.39 -0.94
N GLU A 167 3.36 14.66 -0.66
CA GLU A 167 4.20 15.49 0.19
C GLU A 167 3.96 15.14 1.66
N TYR A 168 4.89 15.58 2.53
CA TYR A 168 4.80 15.35 3.97
C TYR A 168 3.42 15.73 4.57
N SER A 169 2.88 16.88 4.17
CA SER A 169 1.59 17.36 4.68
C SER A 169 0.42 16.44 4.28
N ASN A 170 0.48 15.82 3.10
CA ASN A 170 -0.53 14.85 2.66
C ASN A 170 -0.43 13.56 3.47
N VAL A 171 0.80 13.07 3.67
CA VAL A 171 1.08 11.87 4.48
C VAL A 171 0.53 12.03 5.89
N LEU A 172 0.82 13.15 6.56
CA LEU A 172 0.32 13.39 7.92
C LEU A 172 -1.21 13.40 7.98
N LYS A 173 -1.88 14.06 7.04
CA LYS A 173 -3.36 14.09 6.99
C LYS A 173 -3.98 12.70 6.80
N ILE A 174 -3.35 11.86 5.99
CA ILE A 174 -3.78 10.46 5.82
C ILE A 174 -3.54 9.66 7.10
N LEU A 175 -2.37 9.80 7.74
CA LEU A 175 -2.07 9.13 9.00
C LEU A 175 -2.98 9.58 10.14
N ASP A 176 -3.33 10.86 10.20
CA ASP A 176 -4.29 11.40 11.17
C ASP A 176 -5.66 10.74 11.03
N GLU A 177 -6.19 10.67 9.80
CA GLU A 177 -7.48 10.04 9.58
C GLU A 177 -7.42 8.52 9.77
N ALA A 178 -6.34 7.87 9.32
CA ALA A 178 -6.15 6.43 9.50
C ALA A 178 -6.09 6.05 10.98
N THR A 179 -5.31 6.77 11.80
CA THR A 179 -5.23 6.57 13.27
C THR A 179 -6.56 6.85 13.97
N ARG A 180 -7.31 7.86 13.51
CA ARG A 180 -8.66 8.13 14.03
C ARG A 180 -9.63 6.99 13.76
N LEU A 181 -9.56 6.38 12.58
CA LEU A 181 -10.44 5.28 12.15
C LEU A 181 -10.00 3.91 12.65
N ASN A 182 -8.71 3.72 12.94
CA ASN A 182 -8.10 2.44 13.26
C ASN A 182 -7.29 2.55 14.55
N ARG A 183 -7.74 1.87 15.61
CA ARG A 183 -6.96 1.78 16.85
C ARG A 183 -5.88 0.71 16.72
N ASP A 184 -4.69 1.12 16.29
CA ASP A 184 -3.54 0.23 16.10
C ASP A 184 -2.26 0.90 16.64
N LYS A 185 -1.58 0.23 17.58
CA LYS A 185 -0.37 0.75 18.25
C LYS A 185 0.81 0.93 17.28
N ASN A 186 0.91 0.06 16.27
CA ASN A 186 1.97 0.18 15.27
C ASN A 186 1.69 1.37 14.35
N LEU A 187 0.42 1.61 13.99
CA LEU A 187 0.03 2.80 13.24
C LEU A 187 0.33 4.10 14.02
N ASP A 188 0.04 4.12 15.33
CA ASP A 188 0.40 5.25 16.20
C ASP A 188 1.92 5.47 16.26
N SER A 189 2.69 4.38 16.38
CA SER A 189 4.17 4.42 16.38
C SER A 189 4.73 4.95 15.06
N ILE A 190 4.19 4.50 13.92
CA ILE A 190 4.55 4.99 12.58
C ILE A 190 4.29 6.50 12.50
N LYS A 191 3.09 6.96 12.87
CA LYS A 191 2.75 8.38 12.88
C LYS A 191 3.69 9.19 13.77
N TYR A 192 3.99 8.70 14.97
CA TYR A 192 4.94 9.34 15.88
C TYR A 192 6.32 9.51 15.24
N LYS A 193 6.86 8.44 14.61
CA LYS A 193 8.14 8.51 13.89
C LYS A 193 8.13 9.57 12.79
N PHE A 194 7.06 9.67 12.00
CA PHE A 194 6.92 10.75 11.00
C PHE A 194 6.88 12.16 11.60
N LEU A 195 6.34 12.31 12.81
CA LEU A 195 6.28 13.59 13.52
C LEU A 195 7.59 13.96 14.22
N THR A 196 8.45 13.00 14.56
CA THR A 196 9.70 13.25 15.29
C THR A 196 10.94 13.21 14.42
N ASP A 197 10.93 12.43 13.35
CA ASP A 197 12.07 12.28 12.46
C ASP A 197 12.22 13.53 11.56
N GLY A 198 13.29 14.28 11.79
CA GLY A 198 13.60 15.51 11.05
C GLY A 198 13.80 15.29 9.55
N ARG A 199 14.08 14.06 9.10
CA ARG A 199 14.28 13.73 7.67
C ARG A 199 13.06 14.03 6.80
N TYR A 200 11.86 14.07 7.41
CA TYR A 200 10.61 14.29 6.68
C TYR A 200 10.07 15.72 6.80
N LYS A 201 10.65 16.55 7.67
CA LYS A 201 10.15 17.90 7.99
C LYS A 201 10.65 19.01 7.07
N PHE A 202 11.64 18.75 6.21
CA PHE A 202 12.37 19.79 5.45
C PHE A 202 12.54 19.50 3.95
#